data_AF-A0A0P6YMA1-F1
#
_entry.id   AF-A0A0P6YMA1-F1
#
_cell.length_a   1.000
_cell.length_b   1.000
_cell.length_c   1.000
_cell.angle_alpha   90.00
_cell.angle_beta   90.00
_cell.angle_gamma   90.00
#
_symmetry.space_group_name_H-M   'P 1'
#
loop_
_entity.id
_entity.type
_entity.pdbx_description
1 polymer ?
#
loop_
_entity_poly.entity_id
_entity_poly.type
_entity_poly.pdbx_seq_one_letter_code
_entity_poly.pdbx_strand_id
1 'polypeptide(L)'
;MRSRHEVAVVQCPACGAQFDAPLWLILDGEEQPGLLQQLLDGRLRETQCPYCDALGSLIAPLLYHDARYEQLILALPLSVASASEAESLAQHLVGLLHQQLLLEQLAEAEYLGHVHLAADLDDLQLMLDHAAKQRALNTFMASAAWSWPQPATIELLKDLVQSHDPDQQQAFWQSLTVAQQSDLTLMLDRLATVVPMDSGLGDFLRRFIA
;
A
#
# COMPACT_ATOMS: atom_id res chain seq x y z
N MET A 1 4.39 3.72 23.13
CA MET A 1 4.39 4.28 21.77
C MET A 1 4.87 3.18 20.85
N ARG A 2 4.04 2.77 19.91
CA ARG A 2 4.25 1.60 19.05
C ARG A 2 5.27 1.90 17.94
N SER A 3 5.23 3.11 17.41
CA SER A 3 6.22 3.64 16.47
C SER A 3 7.52 3.95 17.19
N ARG A 4 8.64 3.71 16.50
CA ARG A 4 9.98 3.89 17.04
C ARG A 4 10.91 4.48 15.99
N HIS A 5 11.66 5.48 16.43
CA HIS A 5 12.81 6.01 15.70
C HIS A 5 14.04 5.96 16.60
N GLU A 6 15.20 6.03 15.95
CA GLU A 6 16.48 6.29 16.57
C GLU A 6 17.03 7.62 16.06
N VAL A 7 18.05 8.15 16.73
CA VAL A 7 18.74 9.36 16.29
C VAL A 7 20.00 8.94 15.56
N ALA A 8 20.10 9.28 14.27
CA ALA A 8 21.29 9.08 13.47
C ALA A 8 22.07 10.40 13.35
N VAL A 9 23.40 10.33 13.55
CA VAL A 9 24.29 11.47 13.27
C VAL A 9 24.65 11.44 11.78
N VAL A 10 24.21 12.45 11.04
CA VAL A 10 24.34 12.55 9.58
C VAL A 10 25.30 13.67 9.23
N GLN A 11 26.17 13.44 8.25
CA GLN A 11 27.00 14.50 7.67
C GLN A 11 26.39 14.99 6.35
N CYS A 12 26.10 16.28 6.26
CA CYS A 12 25.57 16.88 5.04
C CYS A 12 26.65 16.88 3.93
N PRO A 13 26.39 16.30 2.75
CA PRO A 13 27.36 16.30 1.65
C PRO A 13 27.53 17.69 1.00
N ALA A 14 26.55 18.59 1.17
CA ALA A 14 26.59 19.92 0.56
C ALA A 14 27.42 20.95 1.36
N CYS A 15 27.32 20.93 2.69
CA CYS A 15 28.02 21.89 3.55
C CYS A 15 29.00 21.27 4.56
N GLY A 16 29.03 19.94 4.68
CA GLY A 16 29.91 19.21 5.61
C GLY A 16 29.46 19.20 7.06
N ALA A 17 28.41 19.94 7.43
CA ALA A 17 27.90 19.99 8.80
C ALA A 17 27.33 18.66 9.27
N GLN A 18 27.52 18.33 10.55
CA GLN A 18 26.92 17.17 11.20
C GLN A 18 25.65 17.59 11.95
N PHE A 19 24.60 16.78 11.86
CA PHE A 19 23.35 16.99 12.58
C PHE A 19 22.65 15.68 12.91
N ASP A 20 21.77 15.75 13.91
CA ASP A 20 20.93 14.65 14.34
C ASP A 20 19.67 14.60 13.47
N ALA A 21 19.35 13.41 12.95
CA ALA A 21 18.15 13.17 12.16
C ALA A 21 17.41 11.92 12.67
N PRO A 22 16.07 11.92 12.64
CA PRO A 22 15.29 10.76 13.04
C PRO A 22 15.39 9.65 11.99
N LEU A 23 15.71 8.44 12.43
CA LEU A 23 15.74 7.23 11.64
C LEU A 23 14.60 6.30 12.10
N TRP A 24 13.51 6.27 11.35
CA TRP A 24 12.35 5.45 11.70
C TRP A 24 12.62 3.97 11.44
N LEU A 25 12.39 3.13 12.47
CA LEU A 25 12.57 1.68 12.41
C LEU A 25 11.25 0.92 12.52
N ILE A 26 10.29 1.48 13.25
CA ILE A 26 8.94 0.93 13.37
C ILE A 26 7.96 2.07 13.14
N LEU A 27 7.00 1.87 12.25
CA LEU A 27 5.90 2.79 12.00
C LEU A 27 4.59 2.08 12.27
N ASP A 28 3.86 2.53 13.29
CA ASP A 28 2.48 2.11 13.52
C ASP A 28 1.54 3.08 12.80
N GLY A 29 0.78 2.56 11.82
CA GLY A 29 -0.07 3.36 10.95
C GLY A 29 -1.24 4.05 11.68
N GLU A 30 -1.72 3.45 12.77
CA GLU A 30 -2.81 4.01 13.58
C GLU A 30 -2.31 5.08 14.54
N GLU A 31 -1.13 4.89 15.11
CA GLU A 31 -0.50 5.84 16.04
C GLU A 31 0.02 7.10 15.32
N GLN A 32 0.60 6.95 14.12
CA GLN A 32 1.28 8.03 13.41
C GLN A 32 0.74 8.23 11.98
N PRO A 33 -0.52 8.68 11.82
CA PRO A 33 -1.13 8.85 10.50
C PRO A 33 -0.39 9.87 9.62
N GLY A 34 0.25 10.88 10.23
CA GLY A 34 1.07 11.85 9.49
C GLY A 34 2.33 11.23 8.86
N LEU A 35 3.01 10.33 9.59
CA LEU A 35 4.17 9.61 9.06
C LEU A 35 3.76 8.55 8.04
N LEU A 36 2.60 7.92 8.23
CA LEU A 36 2.02 7.04 7.21
C LEU A 36 1.76 7.80 5.90
N GLN A 37 1.23 9.02 5.95
CA GLN A 37 1.09 9.84 4.74
C GLN A 37 2.45 10.16 4.11
N GLN A 38 3.48 10.46 4.91
CA GLN A 38 4.84 10.64 4.38
C GLN A 38 5.39 9.36 3.74
N LEU A 39 5.11 8.18 4.29
CA LEU A 39 5.47 6.89 3.69
C LEU A 39 4.77 6.71 2.33
N LEU A 40 3.46 6.94 2.30
CA LEU A 40 2.64 6.79 1.10
C LEU A 40 2.97 7.82 0.02
N ASP A 41 3.62 8.92 0.37
CA ASP A 41 4.11 9.92 -0.56
C ASP A 41 5.60 9.75 -0.92
N GLY A 42 6.28 8.73 -0.40
CA GLY A 42 7.71 8.48 -0.61
C GLY A 42 8.66 9.44 0.14
N ARG A 43 8.15 10.25 1.06
CA ARG A 43 8.89 11.29 1.78
C ARG A 43 9.41 10.88 3.17
N LEU A 44 9.01 9.72 3.70
CA LEU A 44 9.37 9.32 5.08
C LEU A 44 10.89 9.29 5.33
N ARG A 45 11.69 9.00 4.30
CA ARG A 45 13.15 8.94 4.38
C ARG A 45 13.83 10.28 4.13
N GLU A 46 13.10 11.30 3.71
CA GLU A 46 13.67 12.61 3.41
C GLU A 46 14.19 13.27 4.68
N THR A 47 15.39 13.82 4.59
CA THR A 47 15.99 14.64 5.65
C THR A 47 16.46 15.96 5.07
N GLN A 48 16.20 17.05 5.79
CA GLN A 48 16.62 18.39 5.40
C GLN A 48 17.73 18.86 6.32
N CYS A 49 18.86 19.28 5.75
CA CYS A 49 19.96 19.83 6.52
C CYS A 49 19.54 21.17 7.15
N PRO A 50 19.61 21.35 8.47
CA PRO A 50 19.18 22.58 9.13
C PRO A 50 20.15 23.77 8.91
N TYR A 51 21.31 23.52 8.30
CA TYR A 51 22.35 24.53 8.09
C TYR A 51 22.37 25.11 6.67
N CYS A 52 21.92 24.36 5.66
CA CYS A 52 21.97 24.79 4.27
C CYS A 52 20.77 24.36 3.42
N ASP A 53 19.73 23.79 4.03
CA ASP A 53 18.50 23.33 3.38
C ASP A 53 18.66 22.24 2.31
N ALA A 54 19.86 21.66 2.18
CA ALA A 54 20.07 20.52 1.29
C ALA A 54 19.21 19.33 1.72
N LEU A 55 18.48 18.76 0.76
CA LEU A 55 17.72 17.53 0.93
C LEU A 55 18.62 16.31 0.77
N GLY A 56 18.38 15.30 1.60
CA GLY A 56 19.00 13.99 1.54
C GLY A 56 18.00 12.90 1.89
N SER A 57 18.46 11.65 1.87
CA SER A 57 17.63 10.49 2.23
C SER A 57 18.37 9.57 3.19
N LEU A 58 17.68 9.11 4.22
CA LEU A 58 18.18 8.10 5.16
C LEU A 58 17.57 6.75 4.85
N ILE A 59 18.43 5.80 4.46
CA ILE A 59 18.01 4.44 4.14
C ILE A 59 18.16 3.59 5.40
N ALA A 60 17.03 3.10 5.91
CA ALA A 60 16.95 2.17 7.01
C ALA A 60 15.87 1.11 6.77
N PRO A 61 15.97 -0.04 7.46
CA PRO A 61 14.85 -0.96 7.55
C PRO A 61 13.66 -0.29 8.23
N LEU A 62 12.45 -0.62 7.77
CA LEU A 62 11.22 -0.13 8.40
C LEU A 62 10.23 -1.27 8.57
N LEU A 63 9.84 -1.54 9.80
CA LEU A 63 8.71 -2.41 10.13
C LEU A 63 7.44 -1.57 10.17
N TYR A 64 6.54 -1.77 9.21
CA TYR A 64 5.19 -1.24 9.24
C TYR A 64 4.28 -2.17 10.03
N HIS A 65 3.48 -1.57 10.92
CA HIS A 65 2.50 -2.26 11.75
C HIS A 65 1.13 -1.58 11.64
N ASP A 66 0.09 -2.38 11.46
CA ASP A 66 -1.30 -1.93 11.45
C ASP A 66 -2.20 -3.03 12.03
N ALA A 67 -2.65 -2.83 13.27
CA ALA A 67 -3.46 -3.84 13.96
C ALA A 67 -4.87 -3.95 13.38
N ARG A 68 -5.41 -2.85 12.82
CA ARG A 68 -6.74 -2.83 12.21
C ARG A 68 -6.84 -3.76 11.00
N TYR A 69 -5.74 -3.92 10.26
CA TYR A 69 -5.67 -4.79 9.09
C TYR A 69 -4.77 -6.00 9.27
N GLU A 70 -4.34 -6.27 10.51
CA GLU A 70 -3.46 -7.39 10.86
C GLU A 70 -2.20 -7.45 9.99
N GLN A 71 -1.61 -6.27 9.71
CA GLN A 71 -0.45 -6.16 8.83
C GLN A 71 0.83 -5.96 9.61
N LEU A 72 1.82 -6.74 9.22
CA LEU A 72 3.19 -6.62 9.68
C LEU A 72 4.12 -6.80 8.47
N ILE A 73 4.70 -5.71 7.99
CA ILE A 73 5.48 -5.70 6.74
C ILE A 73 6.84 -5.07 7.02
N LEU A 74 7.93 -5.76 6.68
CA LEU A 74 9.29 -5.26 6.82
C LEU A 74 9.83 -4.83 5.45
N ALA A 75 10.08 -3.53 5.29
CA ALA A 75 10.87 -3.00 4.19
C ALA A 75 12.36 -3.19 4.48
N LEU A 76 13.05 -3.89 3.61
CA LEU A 76 14.48 -4.16 3.74
C LEU A 76 15.32 -3.05 3.08
N PRO A 77 16.46 -2.65 3.63
CA PRO A 77 17.42 -1.85 2.89
C PRO A 77 18.19 -2.76 1.92
N LEU A 78 18.63 -2.20 0.78
CA LEU A 78 19.44 -2.91 -0.23
C LEU A 78 20.75 -3.51 0.33
N SER A 79 21.18 -3.08 1.52
CA SER A 79 22.35 -3.61 2.22
C SER A 79 22.13 -5.00 2.83
N VAL A 80 20.89 -5.45 2.99
CA VAL A 80 20.58 -6.81 3.47
C VAL A 80 20.78 -7.78 2.32
N ALA A 81 21.75 -8.68 2.44
CA ALA A 81 22.22 -9.51 1.34
C ALA A 81 21.73 -10.97 1.41
N SER A 82 21.15 -11.39 2.55
CA SER A 82 20.72 -12.77 2.76
C SER A 82 19.36 -12.90 3.47
N ALA A 83 18.70 -14.04 3.26
CA ALA A 83 17.46 -14.36 3.95
C ALA A 83 17.64 -14.43 5.48
N SER A 84 18.78 -14.95 5.96
CA SER A 84 19.07 -15.04 7.40
C SER A 84 19.26 -13.67 8.05
N GLU A 85 19.85 -12.70 7.34
CA GLU A 85 19.94 -11.31 7.80
C GLU A 85 18.55 -10.66 7.87
N ALA A 86 17.72 -10.87 6.84
CA ALA A 86 16.34 -10.38 6.82
C ALA A 86 15.50 -10.97 7.97
N GLU A 87 15.62 -12.28 8.22
CA GLU A 87 14.95 -12.95 9.34
C GLU A 87 15.41 -12.41 10.69
N SER A 88 16.72 -12.24 10.89
CA SER A 88 17.27 -11.71 12.14
C SER A 88 16.81 -10.28 12.41
N LEU A 89 16.76 -9.45 11.37
CA LEU A 89 16.25 -8.08 11.42
C LEU A 89 14.75 -8.07 11.75
N ALA A 90 13.96 -8.93 11.10
CA ALA A 90 12.53 -9.08 11.39
C ALA A 90 12.29 -9.47 12.84
N GLN A 91 12.98 -10.51 13.34
CA GLN A 91 12.88 -10.95 14.73
C GLN A 91 13.25 -9.83 15.71
N HIS A 92 14.29 -9.06 15.40
CA HIS A 92 14.70 -7.92 16.24
C HIS A 92 13.59 -6.86 16.31
N LEU A 93 13.12 -6.35 15.17
CA LEU A 93 12.13 -5.27 15.12
C LEU A 93 10.77 -5.72 15.67
N VAL A 94 10.35 -6.95 15.40
CA VAL A 94 9.12 -7.53 15.97
C VAL A 94 9.22 -7.67 17.49
N GLY A 95 10.39 -8.07 18.00
CA GLY A 95 10.64 -8.11 19.45
C GLY A 95 10.50 -6.73 20.11
N LEU A 96 11.02 -5.68 19.47
CA LEU A 96 10.86 -4.30 19.93
C LEU A 96 9.39 -3.86 19.92
N LEU A 97 8.64 -4.18 18.86
CA LEU A 97 7.20 -3.90 18.78
C LEU A 97 6.42 -4.64 19.88
N HIS A 98 6.67 -5.93 20.06
CA HIS A 98 6.02 -6.75 21.09
C HIS A 98 6.21 -6.18 22.50
N GLN A 99 7.41 -5.71 22.82
CA GLN A 99 7.68 -5.06 24.09
C GLN A 99 6.79 -3.82 24.30
N GLN A 100 6.54 -3.03 23.26
CA GLN A 100 5.65 -1.87 23.34
C GLN A 100 4.17 -2.28 23.47
N LEU A 101 3.72 -3.25 22.67
CA LEU A 101 2.33 -3.75 22.72
C LEU A 101 1.98 -4.32 24.09
N LEU A 102 2.92 -5.06 24.71
CA LEU A 102 2.75 -5.63 26.05
C LEU A 102 2.60 -4.54 27.12
N LEU A 103 3.38 -3.46 27.03
CA LEU A 103 3.27 -2.32 27.95
C LEU A 103 1.91 -1.63 27.83
N GLU A 104 1.33 -1.61 26.63
CA GLU A 104 0.01 -1.06 26.34
C GLU A 104 -1.13 -2.06 26.61
N GLN A 105 -0.82 -3.26 27.12
CA GLN A 105 -1.78 -4.33 27.45
C GLN A 105 -2.64 -4.76 26.25
N LEU A 106 -2.10 -4.63 25.03
CA LEU A 106 -2.75 -5.09 23.81
C LEU A 106 -2.55 -6.61 23.68
N ALA A 107 -3.60 -7.32 23.27
CA ALA A 107 -3.61 -8.77 23.21
C ALA A 107 -2.58 -9.33 22.23
N GLU A 108 -1.99 -10.49 22.55
CA GLU A 108 -1.21 -11.26 21.59
C GLU A 108 -2.10 -11.61 20.40
N ALA A 109 -1.65 -11.26 19.20
CA ALA A 109 -2.36 -11.51 17.96
C ALA A 109 -1.52 -12.41 17.05
N GLU A 110 -2.17 -13.41 16.44
CA GLU A 110 -1.53 -14.43 15.61
C GLU A 110 -0.73 -13.81 14.45
N TYR A 111 -1.23 -12.72 13.85
CA TYR A 111 -0.57 -12.03 12.74
C TYR A 111 0.82 -11.47 13.11
N LEU A 112 1.11 -11.24 14.40
CA LEU A 112 2.43 -10.76 14.82
C LEU A 112 3.53 -11.79 14.58
N GLY A 113 3.18 -13.06 14.36
CA GLY A 113 4.09 -14.13 13.94
C GLY A 113 4.35 -14.20 12.44
N HIS A 114 3.69 -13.35 11.63
CA HIS A 114 3.73 -13.40 10.17
C HIS A 114 4.19 -12.06 9.59
N VAL A 115 5.50 -11.95 9.37
CA VAL A 115 6.11 -10.77 8.75
C VAL A 115 6.17 -10.96 7.24
N HIS A 116 5.51 -10.07 6.50
CA HIS A 116 5.70 -9.96 5.06
C HIS A 116 6.96 -9.15 4.76
N LEU A 117 7.72 -9.56 3.75
CA LEU A 117 8.91 -8.83 3.33
C LEU A 117 8.59 -7.97 2.10
N ALA A 118 8.96 -6.70 2.18
CA ALA A 118 9.05 -5.80 1.04
C ALA A 118 10.54 -5.62 0.68
N ALA A 119 10.84 -5.58 -0.62
CA ALA A 119 12.20 -5.44 -1.13
C ALA A 119 12.88 -4.17 -0.63
N ASP A 120 12.11 -3.08 -0.55
CA ASP A 120 12.49 -1.80 0.03
C ASP A 120 11.24 -1.01 0.47
N LEU A 121 11.38 0.31 0.64
CA LEU A 121 10.28 1.16 1.08
C LEU A 121 9.31 1.51 -0.04
N ASP A 122 9.80 1.54 -1.29
CA ASP A 122 8.96 1.81 -2.45
C ASP A 122 8.06 0.59 -2.71
N ASP A 123 8.61 -0.63 -2.53
CA ASP A 123 7.82 -1.86 -2.55
C ASP A 123 6.81 -1.91 -1.40
N LEU A 124 7.18 -1.47 -0.18
CA LEU A 124 6.23 -1.33 0.93
C LEU A 124 5.10 -0.35 0.58
N GLN A 125 5.43 0.82 0.03
CA GLN A 125 4.45 1.82 -0.40
C GLN A 125 3.46 1.20 -1.41
N LEU A 126 3.98 0.47 -2.41
CA LEU A 126 3.17 -0.22 -3.40
C LEU A 126 2.26 -1.30 -2.77
N MET A 127 2.80 -2.11 -1.86
CA MET A 127 2.04 -3.13 -1.13
C MET A 127 0.88 -2.50 -0.32
N LEU A 128 1.13 -1.38 0.35
CA LEU A 128 0.11 -0.67 1.13
C LEU A 128 -0.98 -0.07 0.24
N ASP A 129 -0.60 0.56 -0.88
CA ASP A 129 -1.54 1.09 -1.86
C ASP A 129 -2.40 -0.03 -2.48
N HIS A 130 -1.80 -1.14 -2.89
CA HIS A 130 -2.53 -2.31 -3.40
C HIS A 130 -3.48 -2.88 -2.34
N ALA A 131 -3.04 -3.03 -1.09
CA ALA A 131 -3.88 -3.53 -0.02
C ALA A 131 -5.06 -2.58 0.26
N ALA A 132 -4.84 -1.27 0.25
CA ALA A 132 -5.90 -0.28 0.41
C ALA A 132 -6.94 -0.36 -0.72
N LYS A 133 -6.49 -0.44 -1.98
CA LYS A 133 -7.37 -0.61 -3.14
C LYS A 133 -8.15 -1.92 -3.08
N GLN A 134 -7.51 -3.02 -2.70
CA GLN A 134 -8.19 -4.32 -2.54
C GLN A 134 -9.23 -4.28 -1.42
N ARG A 135 -8.96 -3.62 -0.30
CA ARG A 135 -9.95 -3.43 0.78
C ARG A 135 -11.12 -2.55 0.33
N ALA A 136 -10.86 -1.47 -0.40
CA ALA A 136 -11.90 -0.64 -0.97
C ALA A 136 -12.79 -1.45 -1.92
N LEU A 137 -12.19 -2.27 -2.78
CA LEU A 137 -12.90 -3.19 -3.68
C LEU A 137 -13.72 -4.23 -2.89
N ASN A 138 -13.14 -4.87 -1.89
CA ASN A 138 -13.85 -5.87 -1.07
C ASN A 138 -15.03 -5.25 -0.31
N THR A 139 -14.83 -4.05 0.26
CA THR A 139 -15.88 -3.29 0.94
C THR A 139 -17.00 -2.93 -0.03
N PHE A 140 -16.64 -2.50 -1.24
CA PHE A 140 -17.58 -2.25 -2.33
C PHE A 140 -18.39 -3.51 -2.65
N MET A 141 -17.72 -4.63 -2.96
CA MET A 141 -18.34 -5.91 -3.27
C MET A 141 -19.24 -6.46 -2.14
N ALA A 142 -18.93 -6.16 -0.88
CA ALA A 142 -19.72 -6.57 0.27
C ALA A 142 -20.93 -5.65 0.54
N SER A 143 -20.80 -4.33 0.27
CA SER A 143 -21.89 -3.34 0.39
C SER A 143 -22.92 -3.44 -0.74
N ALA A 144 -22.54 -4.15 -1.80
CA ALA A 144 -23.27 -4.38 -3.00
C ALA A 144 -24.33 -5.49 -2.80
N ALA A 145 -25.60 -5.11 -2.56
CA ALA A 145 -26.76 -6.00 -2.68
C ALA A 145 -27.09 -6.29 -4.17
N TRP A 146 -26.14 -6.85 -4.91
CA TRP A 146 -26.25 -7.02 -6.36
C TRP A 146 -26.70 -8.44 -6.64
N SER A 147 -27.75 -8.59 -7.46
CA SER A 147 -28.17 -9.90 -7.99
C SER A 147 -27.33 -10.33 -9.22
N TRP A 148 -26.21 -9.66 -9.44
CA TRP A 148 -25.39 -9.63 -10.66
C TRP A 148 -23.92 -9.37 -10.26
N PRO A 149 -22.89 -9.90 -10.95
CA PRO A 149 -22.91 -10.59 -12.24
C PRO A 149 -23.04 -12.11 -12.13
N GLN A 150 -23.76 -12.72 -13.07
CA GLN A 150 -23.72 -14.18 -13.23
C GLN A 150 -22.34 -14.60 -13.79
N PRO A 151 -21.85 -15.82 -13.49
CA PRO A 151 -20.56 -16.30 -14.00
C PRO A 151 -20.38 -16.15 -15.52
N ALA A 152 -21.46 -16.35 -16.29
CA ALA A 152 -21.45 -16.16 -17.75
C ALA A 152 -21.14 -14.71 -18.16
N THR A 153 -21.61 -13.72 -17.40
CA THR A 153 -21.32 -12.30 -17.64
C THR A 153 -19.87 -11.98 -17.31
N ILE A 154 -19.31 -12.57 -16.26
CA ILE A 154 -17.90 -12.38 -15.90
C ILE A 154 -16.99 -12.89 -17.02
N GLU A 155 -17.28 -14.06 -17.57
CA GLU A 155 -16.50 -14.62 -18.69
C GLU A 155 -16.64 -13.77 -19.97
N LEU A 156 -17.86 -13.33 -20.30
CA LEU A 156 -18.06 -12.41 -21.42
C LEU A 156 -17.32 -11.07 -21.24
N LEU A 157 -17.30 -10.53 -20.02
CA LEU A 157 -16.57 -9.30 -19.70
C LEU A 157 -15.05 -9.51 -19.79
N LYS A 158 -14.54 -10.68 -19.37
CA LYS A 158 -13.11 -11.02 -19.51
C LYS A 158 -12.70 -11.09 -20.97
N ASP A 159 -13.46 -11.80 -21.80
CA ASP A 159 -13.18 -11.93 -23.25
C ASP A 159 -13.16 -10.54 -23.90
N LEU A 160 -14.06 -9.66 -23.48
CA LEU A 160 -14.18 -8.28 -23.96
C LEU A 160 -13.02 -7.38 -23.52
N VAL A 161 -12.59 -7.49 -22.26
CA VAL A 161 -11.40 -6.77 -21.75
C VAL A 161 -10.15 -7.21 -22.51
N GLN A 162 -10.08 -8.49 -22.90
CA GLN A 162 -8.94 -9.02 -23.65
C GLN A 162 -8.94 -8.60 -25.13
N SER A 163 -10.11 -8.53 -25.79
CA SER A 163 -10.18 -8.37 -27.25
C SER A 163 -9.89 -6.95 -27.77
N HIS A 164 -9.96 -5.91 -26.94
CA HIS A 164 -9.76 -4.50 -27.32
C HIS A 164 -10.53 -4.05 -28.60
N ASP A 165 -11.58 -4.78 -28.99
CA ASP A 165 -12.32 -4.61 -30.24
C ASP A 165 -13.59 -3.77 -30.01
N PRO A 166 -13.73 -2.57 -30.61
CA PRO A 166 -14.89 -1.70 -30.43
C PRO A 166 -16.23 -2.34 -30.82
N ASP A 167 -16.25 -3.18 -31.86
CA ASP A 167 -17.49 -3.79 -32.36
C ASP A 167 -18.00 -4.85 -31.37
N GLN A 168 -17.07 -5.60 -30.76
CA GLN A 168 -17.40 -6.55 -29.69
C GLN A 168 -17.87 -5.83 -28.43
N GLN A 169 -17.27 -4.69 -28.08
CA GLN A 169 -17.68 -3.88 -26.93
C GLN A 169 -19.11 -3.37 -27.10
N GLN A 170 -19.44 -2.88 -28.28
CA GLN A 170 -20.78 -2.42 -28.59
C GLN A 170 -21.81 -3.57 -28.59
N ALA A 171 -21.47 -4.73 -29.15
CA ALA A 171 -22.34 -5.90 -29.14
C ALA A 171 -22.62 -6.41 -27.71
N PHE A 172 -21.60 -6.40 -26.84
CA PHE A 172 -21.77 -6.73 -25.43
C PHE A 172 -22.75 -5.77 -24.74
N TRP A 173 -22.58 -4.46 -24.89
CA TRP A 173 -23.48 -3.47 -24.29
C TRP A 173 -24.93 -3.65 -24.75
N GLN A 174 -25.15 -3.90 -26.05
CA GLN A 174 -26.47 -4.15 -26.61
C GLN A 174 -27.10 -5.46 -26.14
N SER A 175 -26.31 -6.44 -25.69
CA SER A 175 -26.81 -7.71 -25.16
C SER A 175 -27.40 -7.57 -23.75
N LEU A 176 -27.08 -6.49 -23.03
CA LEU A 176 -27.55 -6.23 -21.67
C LEU A 176 -28.91 -5.52 -21.67
N THR A 177 -29.74 -5.83 -20.68
CA THR A 177 -30.96 -5.04 -20.39
C THR A 177 -30.60 -3.65 -19.85
N VAL A 178 -31.51 -2.68 -19.97
CA VAL A 178 -31.30 -1.31 -19.46
C VAL A 178 -30.92 -1.26 -17.98
N ALA A 179 -31.50 -2.13 -17.15
CA ALA A 179 -31.16 -2.24 -15.74
C ALA A 179 -29.72 -2.75 -15.54
N GLN A 180 -29.34 -3.80 -16.28
CA GLN A 180 -27.97 -4.35 -16.24
C GLN A 180 -26.93 -3.37 -16.77
N GLN A 181 -27.26 -2.58 -17.80
CA GLN A 181 -26.39 -1.52 -18.30
C GLN A 181 -26.17 -0.45 -17.21
N SER A 182 -27.25 0.00 -16.55
CA SER A 182 -27.17 1.01 -15.49
C SER A 182 -26.34 0.52 -14.29
N ASP A 183 -26.55 -0.72 -13.86
CA ASP A 183 -25.79 -1.33 -12.77
C ASP A 183 -24.31 -1.50 -13.15
N LEU A 184 -24.03 -1.96 -14.38
CA LEU A 184 -22.66 -2.14 -14.86
C LEU A 184 -21.94 -0.79 -15.01
N THR A 185 -22.59 0.24 -15.53
CA THR A 185 -22.04 1.60 -15.61
C THR A 185 -21.73 2.15 -14.22
N LEU A 186 -22.63 2.00 -13.24
CA LEU A 186 -22.38 2.39 -11.85
C LEU A 186 -21.23 1.60 -11.22
N MET A 187 -21.09 0.31 -11.55
CA MET A 187 -19.99 -0.54 -11.10
C MET A 187 -18.65 -0.04 -11.65
N LEU A 188 -18.59 0.18 -12.96
CA LEU A 188 -17.37 0.54 -13.67
C LEU A 188 -16.94 1.96 -13.32
N ASP A 189 -17.87 2.90 -13.17
CA ASP A 189 -17.60 4.27 -12.74
C ASP A 189 -17.00 4.28 -11.33
N ARG A 190 -17.56 3.48 -10.41
CA ARG A 190 -17.00 3.30 -9.07
C ARG A 190 -15.67 2.56 -9.07
N LEU A 191 -15.49 1.52 -9.89
CA LEU A 191 -14.20 0.82 -10.05
C LEU A 191 -13.12 1.78 -10.57
N ALA A 192 -13.47 2.67 -11.50
CA ALA A 192 -12.55 3.69 -12.02
C ALA A 192 -12.10 4.70 -10.96
N THR A 193 -12.81 4.84 -9.84
CA THR A 193 -12.35 5.68 -8.70
C THR A 193 -11.30 4.99 -7.82
N VAL A 194 -11.19 3.66 -7.88
CA VAL A 194 -10.24 2.85 -7.07
C VAL A 194 -9.03 2.41 -7.91
N VAL A 195 -9.21 2.31 -9.22
CA VAL A 195 -8.13 2.01 -10.18
C VAL A 195 -7.35 3.30 -10.47
N PRO A 196 -6.01 3.31 -10.33
CA PRO A 196 -5.20 4.51 -10.57
C PRO A 196 -5.37 5.04 -11.99
N MET A 197 -5.43 6.37 -12.11
CA MET A 197 -5.72 7.10 -13.36
C MET A 197 -4.77 6.75 -14.50
N ASP A 198 -3.54 6.38 -14.15
CA ASP A 198 -2.42 6.18 -15.08
C ASP A 198 -2.30 4.71 -15.52
N SER A 199 -3.20 3.85 -15.05
CA SER A 199 -3.26 2.46 -15.49
C SER A 199 -4.04 2.34 -16.79
N GLY A 200 -3.55 1.52 -17.73
CA GLY A 200 -4.28 1.20 -18.96
C GLY A 200 -5.68 0.63 -18.68
N LEU A 201 -5.90 0.06 -17.49
CA LEU A 201 -7.21 -0.41 -17.03
C LEU A 201 -8.16 0.73 -16.65
N GLY A 202 -7.68 1.82 -16.04
CA GLY A 202 -8.49 3.00 -15.73
C GLY A 202 -8.96 3.74 -16.98
N ASP A 203 -8.07 3.87 -17.98
CA ASP A 203 -8.41 4.44 -19.29
C ASP A 203 -9.39 3.55 -20.07
N PHE A 204 -9.17 2.23 -20.04
CA PHE A 204 -10.10 1.26 -20.61
C PHE A 204 -11.49 1.38 -19.98
N LEU A 205 -11.59 1.37 -18.65
CA LEU A 205 -12.88 1.45 -17.95
C LEU A 205 -13.64 2.73 -18.31
N ARG A 206 -12.97 3.88 -18.37
CA ARG A 206 -13.62 5.14 -18.75
C ARG A 206 -14.08 5.17 -20.21
N ARG A 207 -13.24 4.69 -21.13
CA ARG A 207 -13.63 4.55 -22.55
C ARG A 207 -14.77 3.56 -22.74
N PHE A 208 -14.87 2.56 -21.88
CA PHE A 208 -15.89 1.54 -21.95
C PHE A 208 -17.25 2.04 -21.42
N ILE A 209 -17.26 3.03 -20.52
CA ILE A 209 -18.47 3.68 -19.99
C ILE A 209 -19.01 4.78 -20.93
N ALA A 210 -18.13 5.47 -21.67
CA ALA A 210 -18.45 6.62 -22.53
C ALA A 210 -19.15 6.21 -23.84
#